data_AF-A0A3N4JTR3-F1
#
_entry.id   AF-A0A3N4JTR3-F1
#
_cell.length_a   1.000
_cell.length_b   1.000
_cell.length_c   1.000
_cell.angle_alpha   90.00
_cell.angle_beta   90.00
_cell.angle_gamma   90.00
#
_symmetry.space_group_name_H-M   'P 1'
#
loop_
_entity.id
_entity.type
_entity.pdbx_description
1 polymer ?
#
loop_
_entity_poly.entity_id
_entity_poly.type
_entity_poly.pdbx_seq_one_letter_code
_entity_poly.pdbx_strand_id
1 'polypeptide(L)'
;MGPRIPCEFTTYSGNSSLNKRQIHSCTCPIPGCTTLIPFSTFGGLKRHLRAKHYGDGRRHDCPVSGCKNVGENGIKRRDNLLAHIRNVHPPHQAE
;
A
#
# COMPACT_ATOMS: atom_id res chain seq x y z
N MET A 1 23.20 -2.15 -6.26
CA MET A 1 23.03 -1.22 -5.12
C MET A 1 21.70 -0.49 -5.32
N GLY A 2 20.68 -0.78 -4.50
CA GLY A 2 19.37 -0.13 -4.63
C GLY A 2 19.39 1.30 -4.05
N PRO A 3 18.53 2.22 -4.53
CA PRO A 3 18.50 3.59 -4.04
C PRO A 3 18.18 3.62 -2.55
N ARG A 4 19.02 4.31 -1.76
CA ARG A 4 18.77 4.59 -0.34
C ARG A 4 17.56 5.50 -0.24
N ILE A 5 16.44 4.95 0.21
CA ILE A 5 15.21 5.71 0.45
C ILE A 5 15.40 6.42 1.80
N PRO A 6 15.44 7.76 1.85
CA PRO A 6 15.60 8.49 3.09
C PRO A 6 14.31 8.36 3.90
N CYS A 7 14.37 7.53 4.94
CA CYS A 7 13.39 7.47 6.01
C CYS A 7 13.98 8.29 7.15
N GLU A 8 13.80 9.60 7.09
CA GLU A 8 14.39 10.52 8.06
C GLU A 8 13.55 10.51 9.35
N PHE A 9 14.23 10.39 10.49
CA PHE A 9 13.60 10.49 11.80
C PHE A 9 13.42 11.96 12.15
N THR A 10 12.30 12.57 11.76
CA THR A 10 12.01 13.95 12.13
C THR A 10 11.49 13.99 13.57
N THR A 11 12.34 14.36 14.52
CA THR A 11 11.88 14.80 15.86
C THR A 11 11.27 16.19 15.71
N TYR A 12 9.95 16.27 15.53
CA TYR A 12 9.25 17.55 15.57
C TYR A 12 9.22 18.07 17.02
N SER A 13 9.85 19.22 17.26
CA SER A 13 9.80 19.93 18.54
C SER A 13 8.51 20.75 18.60
N GLY A 14 7.40 20.06 18.90
CA GLY A 14 6.09 20.67 19.11
C GLY A 14 5.55 20.25 20.47
N ASN A 15 5.38 21.23 21.35
CA ASN A 15 4.82 21.07 22.69
C ASN A 15 3.36 20.59 22.59
N SER A 16 3.13 19.28 22.66
CA SER A 16 1.83 18.69 22.96
C SER A 16 2.03 17.26 23.44
N SER A 17 1.93 17.10 24.75
CA SER A 17 1.85 15.84 25.47
C SER A 17 0.78 14.95 24.83
N LEU A 18 1.18 13.84 24.20
CA LEU A 18 0.46 12.56 24.10
C LEU A 18 1.23 11.59 23.18
N ASN A 19 1.76 10.51 23.77
CA ASN A 19 2.35 9.31 23.14
C ASN A 19 3.43 9.52 22.06
N LYS A 20 4.70 9.41 22.49
CA LYS A 20 5.90 9.22 21.64
C LYS A 20 5.77 7.98 20.74
N ARG A 21 5.02 8.07 19.65
CA ARG A 21 5.18 7.19 18.48
C ARG A 21 6.24 7.86 17.62
N GLN A 22 7.38 7.20 17.41
CA GLN A 22 8.38 7.67 16.43
C GLN A 22 7.68 7.87 15.08
N ILE A 23 7.49 9.11 14.65
CA ILE A 23 6.87 9.42 13.37
C ILE A 23 7.99 9.34 12.32
N HIS A 24 8.11 8.17 11.70
CA HIS A 24 8.97 8.01 10.53
C HIS A 24 8.29 8.65 9.33
N SER A 25 8.81 9.77 8.83
CA SER A 25 8.28 10.42 7.64
C SER A 25 8.98 9.85 6.39
N CYS A 26 8.29 8.97 5.67
CA CYS A 26 8.81 8.34 4.46
C CYS A 26 8.35 9.15 3.23
N THR A 27 9.24 9.88 2.57
CA THR A 27 8.90 10.68 1.37
C THR A 27 9.21 9.92 0.08
N CYS A 28 8.53 10.28 -1.02
CA CYS A 28 8.84 9.68 -2.32
C CYS A 28 10.15 10.26 -2.88
N PRO A 29 11.15 9.42 -3.23
CA PRO A 29 12.42 9.90 -3.78
C PRO A 29 12.36 10.25 -5.28
N ILE A 30 11.22 10.05 -5.96
CA ILE A 30 11.12 10.26 -7.41
C ILE A 30 10.93 11.76 -7.71
N PRO A 31 11.85 12.40 -8.48
CA PRO A 31 11.73 13.79 -8.86
C PRO A 31 10.41 14.05 -9.62
N GLY A 32 9.70 15.11 -9.26
CA GLY A 32 8.42 15.45 -9.89
C GLY A 32 7.24 14.56 -9.47
N CYS A 33 7.40 13.70 -8.46
CA CYS A 33 6.26 13.00 -7.88
C CYS A 33 5.27 14.01 -7.26
N THR A 34 4.00 13.94 -7.68
CA THR A 34 2.93 14.82 -7.18
C THR A 34 2.50 14.48 -5.75
N THR A 35 2.98 13.38 -5.17
CA THR A 35 2.69 13.00 -3.79
C THR A 35 3.65 13.72 -2.84
N LEU A 36 3.22 14.90 -2.39
CA LEU A 36 3.99 15.76 -1.48
C LEU A 36 3.86 15.35 0.00
N ILE A 37 2.81 14.60 0.34
CA ILE A 37 2.53 14.20 1.73
C ILE A 37 3.42 13.00 2.10
N PRO A 38 4.20 13.07 3.19
CA PRO A 38 5.00 11.95 3.66
C PRO A 38 4.14 10.80 4.15
N PHE A 39 4.58 9.58 3.90
CA PHE A 39 3.94 8.38 4.42
C PHE A 39 4.39 8.13 5.87
N SER A 40 3.45 7.77 6.73
CA SER A 40 3.73 7.39 8.13
C SER A 40 4.43 6.04 8.28
N THR A 41 4.55 5.26 7.20
CA THR A 41 5.19 3.94 7.20
C THR A 41 5.95 3.70 5.89
N PHE A 42 7.06 2.96 5.98
CA PHE A 42 7.82 2.50 4.82
C PHE A 42 6.98 1.59 3.90
N GLY A 43 6.06 0.80 4.46
CA GLY A 43 5.11 -0.01 3.69
C GLY A 43 4.19 0.84 2.80
N GLY A 44 3.72 1.97 3.32
CA GLY A 44 2.94 2.96 2.56
C GLY A 44 3.73 3.52 1.38
N LEU A 45 4.98 3.94 1.62
CA LEU A 45 5.86 4.44 0.57
C LEU A 45 6.19 3.37 -0.48
N LYS A 46 6.54 2.15 -0.07
CA LYS A 46 6.82 1.04 -0.99
C LYS A 46 5.61 0.72 -1.88
N ARG A 47 4.40 0.81 -1.33
CA ARG A 47 3.16 0.66 -2.11
C ARG A 47 2.97 1.81 -3.10
N HIS A 48 3.21 3.04 -2.67
CA HIS A 48 3.17 4.21 -3.56
C HIS A 48 4.14 4.06 -4.73
N LEU A 49 5.40 3.72 -4.44
CA LEU A 49 6.44 3.49 -5.43
C LEU A 49 6.04 2.44 -6.47
N ARG A 50 5.53 1.28 -6.04
CA ARG A 50 5.04 0.23 -6.96
C ARG A 50 3.85 0.67 -7.81
N ALA A 51 2.94 1.49 -7.25
CA ALA A 51 1.73 1.90 -7.94
C ALA A 51 1.94 3.07 -8.91
N LYS A 52 2.86 3.99 -8.60
CA LYS A 52 3.03 5.26 -9.32
C LYS A 52 4.31 5.35 -10.15
N HIS A 53 5.33 4.56 -9.82
CA HIS A 53 6.66 4.73 -10.42
C HIS A 53 7.22 3.45 -11.03
N TYR A 54 7.13 2.33 -10.31
CA TYR A 54 7.69 1.05 -10.78
C TYR A 54 6.67 0.16 -11.48
N GLY A 55 5.38 0.54 -11.46
CA GLY A 55 4.32 -0.01 -12.29
C GLY A 55 4.38 -1.53 -12.42
N ASP A 56 4.21 -2.29 -11.34
CA ASP A 56 4.17 -3.74 -11.50
C ASP A 56 2.94 -4.16 -12.32
N GLY A 57 1.88 -3.34 -12.38
CA GLY A 57 0.68 -3.52 -13.23
C GLY A 57 -0.13 -4.80 -12.99
N ARG A 58 0.46 -5.76 -12.29
CA ARG A 58 -0.03 -7.10 -12.00
C ARG A 58 -1.21 -6.97 -11.07
N ARG A 59 -2.37 -7.16 -11.66
CA ARG A 59 -3.63 -7.32 -10.97
C ARG A 59 -3.73 -8.76 -10.51
N HIS A 60 -4.36 -8.96 -9.36
CA HIS A 60 -4.65 -10.26 -8.81
C HIS A 60 -6.09 -10.63 -9.13
N ASP A 61 -6.23 -11.68 -9.91
CA ASP A 61 -7.53 -12.18 -10.31
C ASP A 61 -8.20 -12.92 -9.15
N CYS A 62 -9.51 -12.74 -9.01
CA CYS A 62 -10.29 -13.54 -8.09
C CYS A 62 -10.37 -14.98 -8.62
N PRO A 63 -10.03 -16.00 -7.81
CA PRO A 63 -10.10 -17.40 -8.24
C PRO A 63 -11.55 -17.94 -8.31
N VAL A 64 -12.54 -17.18 -7.85
CA VAL A 64 -13.95 -17.61 -7.85
C VAL A 64 -14.55 -17.43 -9.23
N SER A 65 -15.01 -18.54 -9.81
CA SER A 65 -15.68 -18.57 -11.11
C SER A 65 -16.88 -17.61 -11.14
N GLY A 66 -16.96 -16.79 -12.19
CA GLY A 66 -18.02 -15.78 -12.35
C GLY A 66 -17.77 -14.45 -11.62
N CYS A 67 -16.66 -14.30 -10.88
CA CYS A 67 -16.30 -13.02 -10.31
C CYS A 67 -15.82 -12.02 -11.37
N LYS A 68 -16.28 -10.77 -11.28
CA LYS A 68 -15.92 -9.69 -12.21
C LYS A 68 -14.50 -9.14 -11.98
N ASN A 69 -13.88 -9.44 -10.84
CA ASN A 69 -12.55 -8.94 -10.48
C ASN A 69 -11.43 -9.82 -11.06
N VAL A 70 -11.37 -9.91 -12.39
CA VAL A 70 -10.38 -10.69 -13.15
C VAL A 70 -9.80 -9.86 -14.31
N GLY A 71 -8.57 -10.17 -14.74
CA GLY A 71 -7.86 -9.51 -15.84
C GLY A 71 -7.65 -8.02 -15.59
N GLU A 72 -8.16 -7.19 -16.51
CA GLU A 72 -8.13 -5.74 -16.38
C GLU A 72 -8.96 -5.19 -15.22
N ASN A 73 -9.87 -5.98 -14.65
CA ASN A 73 -10.62 -5.65 -13.43
C ASN A 73 -10.04 -6.31 -12.18
N GLY A 74 -8.92 -7.02 -12.30
CA GLY A 74 -8.29 -7.68 -11.17
C GLY A 74 -7.84 -6.69 -10.10
N ILE A 75 -7.65 -7.21 -8.89
CA ILE A 75 -7.41 -6.44 -7.69
C ILE A 75 -5.94 -6.04 -7.62
N LYS A 76 -5.67 -4.74 -7.45
CA LYS A 76 -4.30 -4.18 -7.48
C LYS A 76 -3.36 -4.71 -6.38
N ARG A 77 -3.87 -5.41 -5.37
CA ARG A 77 -3.10 -5.89 -4.21
C ARG A 77 -3.62 -7.22 -3.67
N ARG A 78 -2.71 -8.09 -3.26
CA ARG A 78 -3.03 -9.41 -2.68
C ARG A 78 -3.84 -9.34 -1.39
N ASP A 79 -3.54 -8.39 -0.49
CA ASP A 79 -4.30 -8.21 0.76
C ASP A 79 -5.74 -7.78 0.49
N ASN A 80 -5.94 -6.91 -0.51
CA ASN A 80 -7.27 -6.55 -0.96
C ASN A 80 -8.00 -7.73 -1.62
N LEU A 81 -7.29 -8.62 -2.33
CA LEU A 81 -7.87 -9.84 -2.88
C LEU A 81 -8.37 -10.77 -1.76
N LEU A 82 -7.56 -10.99 -0.73
CA LEU A 82 -7.98 -11.81 0.42
C LEU A 82 -9.16 -11.19 1.18
N ALA A 83 -9.19 -9.86 1.31
CA ALA A 83 -10.35 -9.17 1.89
C ALA A 83 -11.60 -9.29 1.00
N HIS A 84 -11.44 -9.17 -0.32
CA HIS A 84 -12.51 -9.36 -1.29
C HIS A 84 -13.10 -10.76 -1.20
N ILE A 85 -12.27 -11.81 -1.23
CA ILE A 85 -12.73 -13.20 -1.12
C ILE A 85 -13.51 -13.37 0.18
N ARG A 86 -12.99 -12.95 1.33
CA ARG A 86 -13.69 -13.12 2.62
C ARG A 86 -15.05 -12.41 2.70
N ASN A 87 -15.17 -11.22 2.09
CA ASN A 87 -16.37 -10.40 2.21
C ASN A 87 -17.41 -10.67 1.12
N VAL A 88 -16.97 -11.01 -0.10
CA VAL A 88 -17.84 -11.19 -1.28
C VAL A 88 -18.06 -12.67 -1.61
N HIS A 89 -17.07 -13.51 -1.30
CA HIS A 89 -17.13 -14.96 -1.44
C HIS A 89 -16.90 -15.63 -0.08
N PRO A 90 -17.68 -15.27 0.96
CA PRO A 90 -17.57 -15.98 2.22
C PRO A 90 -17.72 -17.47 1.95
N PRO A 91 -16.97 -18.33 2.65
CA PRO A 91 -17.16 -19.77 2.53
C PRO A 91 -18.59 -20.07 2.95
N HIS A 92 -19.47 -20.27 1.97
CA HIS A 92 -20.71 -20.98 2.22
C HIS A 92 -20.23 -22.37 2.63
N GLN A 93 -20.55 -22.72 3.88
CA GLN A 93 -20.19 -24.00 4.49
C GLN A 93 -20.40 -25.10 3.43
N ALA A 94 -19.32 -25.77 3.05
CA ALA A 94 -19.42 -27.02 2.32
C ALA A 94 -20.06 -28.00 3.28
N GLU A 95 -21.34 -28.30 3.02
CA GLU A 95 -22.07 -29.42 3.63
C GLU A 95 -21.56 -30.75 3.07
#